data_AF-A0A1I0KA84-F1
#
_entry.id   AF-A0A1I0KA84-F1
#
_cell.length_a   1.000
_cell.length_b   1.000
_cell.length_c   1.000
_cell.angle_alpha   90.00
_cell.angle_beta   90.00
_cell.angle_gamma   90.00
#
_symmetry.space_group_name_H-M   'P 1'
#
loop_
_entity.id
_entity.type
_entity.pdbx_description
1 polymer ?
#
loop_
_entity_poly.entity_id
_entity_poly.type
_entity_poly.pdbx_seq_one_letter_code
_entity_poly.pdbx_strand_id
1 'polypeptide(L)'
;MSVEPRAEVAPQRMPPLWDGTAPLAPETAAQQRVVHRICARVAPEGVEIGVGELPPGGLQVWIDTPVPPAEQEAWVLHHRMAREVSLVGWHCDADQDRLLVLGWSAACLHNRVRLLQSGLRRLTGFEQTAQRAVQLEGQDPADAPAAEIVAATCASIERRLRWPERLAELHGYERSSGLAHLQLLLAQVIGLEAKVAAACEEHLVMARVLAGAVCEHYSRHGDLRRAQRDVLAETRRWVHASSMIRGSAARPSTPGAGRPHMGLAERRIAASVINHGVIENVIDHGVPRATPAAVAAAPLAGYAGHEEGAG
;
A
#
# COMPACT_ATOMS: atom_id res chain seq x y z
N MET A 1 -30.03 47.02 -38.44
CA MET A 1 -29.63 45.80 -37.73
C MET A 1 -29.35 46.19 -36.29
N SER A 2 -30.30 45.94 -35.38
CA SER A 2 -30.15 46.21 -33.95
C SER A 2 -29.49 45.01 -33.29
N VAL A 3 -28.35 45.24 -32.64
CA VAL A 3 -27.69 44.26 -31.78
C VAL A 3 -28.27 44.43 -30.39
N GLU A 4 -29.02 43.44 -29.90
CA GLU A 4 -29.48 43.40 -28.51
C GLU A 4 -28.28 43.31 -27.55
N PRO A 5 -28.29 44.04 -26.42
CA PRO A 5 -27.25 43.90 -25.41
C PRO A 5 -27.45 42.60 -24.63
N ARG A 6 -26.37 41.83 -24.50
CA ARG A 6 -26.30 40.62 -23.67
C ARG A 6 -26.69 40.96 -22.23
N ALA A 7 -27.58 40.15 -21.67
CA ALA A 7 -27.96 40.19 -20.27
C ALA A 7 -26.74 40.15 -19.34
N GLU A 8 -26.71 41.04 -18.34
CA GLU A 8 -25.73 41.03 -17.25
C GLU A 8 -25.76 39.68 -16.54
N VAL A 9 -24.61 39.00 -16.54
CA VAL A 9 -24.38 37.80 -15.74
C VAL A 9 -24.44 38.22 -14.28
N ALA A 10 -25.45 37.73 -13.56
CA ALA A 10 -25.57 37.97 -12.13
C ALA A 10 -24.28 37.54 -11.40
N PRO A 11 -23.74 38.35 -10.48
CA PRO A 11 -22.58 37.95 -9.70
C PRO A 11 -22.91 36.66 -8.93
N GLN A 12 -22.06 35.66 -9.07
CA GLN A 12 -22.15 34.42 -8.31
C GLN A 12 -22.22 34.77 -6.82
N ARG A 13 -23.38 34.53 -6.19
CA ARG A 13 -23.51 34.65 -4.75
C ARG A 13 -22.68 33.56 -4.11
N MET A 14 -21.52 33.94 -3.58
CA MET A 14 -20.71 33.07 -2.75
C MET A 14 -21.50 32.69 -1.49
N PRO A 15 -21.66 31.39 -1.19
CA PRO A 15 -22.09 31.00 0.15
C PRO A 15 -21.01 31.38 1.17
N PRO A 16 -21.39 31.76 2.40
CA PRO A 16 -20.43 32.16 3.43
C PRO A 16 -19.52 30.99 3.83
N LEU A 17 -18.26 31.31 4.12
CA LEU A 17 -17.32 30.43 4.81
C LEU A 17 -17.93 30.04 6.16
N TRP A 18 -18.11 28.75 6.42
CA TRP A 18 -18.81 28.26 7.61
C TRP A 18 -17.89 28.22 8.84
N ASP A 19 -18.23 28.98 9.89
CA ASP A 19 -17.51 29.09 11.18
C ASP A 19 -17.75 27.87 12.13
N GLY A 20 -17.56 26.65 11.64
CA GLY A 20 -17.06 25.50 12.43
C GLY A 20 -17.77 24.99 13.72
N THR A 21 -18.92 25.49 14.18
CA THR A 21 -19.42 25.16 15.55
C THR A 21 -20.31 23.91 15.73
N ALA A 22 -20.46 23.03 14.73
CA ALA A 22 -21.21 21.78 14.90
C ALA A 22 -20.25 20.58 15.13
N PRO A 23 -20.54 19.67 16.09
CA PRO A 23 -19.74 18.46 16.25
C PRO A 23 -19.82 17.62 14.98
N LEU A 24 -18.66 17.47 14.33
CA LEU A 24 -18.49 16.69 13.10
C LEU A 24 -18.97 15.26 13.32
N ALA A 25 -19.75 14.73 12.38
CA ALA A 25 -20.02 13.30 12.36
C ALA A 25 -18.66 12.56 12.24
N PRO A 26 -18.46 11.43 12.95
CA PRO A 26 -17.17 10.74 12.99
C PRO A 26 -16.69 10.28 11.60
N GLU A 27 -17.64 9.97 10.71
CA GLU A 27 -17.38 9.63 9.30
C GLU A 27 -16.78 10.82 8.53
N THR A 28 -17.34 12.03 8.71
CA THR A 28 -16.82 13.25 8.07
C THR A 28 -15.43 13.61 8.58
N ALA A 29 -15.17 13.45 9.88
CA ALA A 29 -13.85 13.67 10.45
C ALA A 29 -12.80 12.70 9.87
N ALA A 30 -13.16 11.44 9.61
CA ALA A 30 -12.28 10.48 8.94
C ALA A 30 -12.01 10.88 7.48
N GLN A 31 -13.05 11.29 6.76
CA GLN A 31 -12.92 11.78 5.38
C GLN A 31 -12.02 13.01 5.30
N GLN A 32 -12.19 13.99 6.21
CA GLN A 32 -11.35 15.18 6.31
C GLN A 32 -9.87 14.83 6.47
N ARG A 33 -9.54 13.90 7.39
CA ARG A 33 -8.15 13.46 7.61
C ARG A 33 -7.52 12.85 6.36
N VAL A 34 -8.29 12.08 5.59
CA VAL A 34 -7.82 11.47 4.34
C VAL A 34 -7.59 12.54 3.28
N VAL A 35 -8.56 13.43 3.04
CA VAL A 35 -8.44 14.52 2.07
C VAL A 35 -7.27 15.43 2.43
N HIS A 36 -7.14 15.83 3.70
CA HIS A 36 -6.02 16.64 4.19
C HIS A 36 -4.69 15.95 3.89
N ARG A 37 -4.53 14.66 4.23
CA ARG A 37 -3.29 13.91 3.98
C ARG A 37 -2.91 13.89 2.49
N ILE A 38 -3.89 13.66 1.61
CA ILE A 38 -3.66 13.61 0.16
C ILE A 38 -3.22 14.99 -0.34
N CYS A 39 -3.92 16.06 0.06
CA CYS A 39 -3.62 17.43 -0.39
C CYS A 39 -2.30 17.95 0.19
N ALA A 40 -2.03 17.73 1.47
CA ALA A 40 -0.81 18.16 2.15
C ALA A 40 0.46 17.53 1.55
N ARG A 41 0.40 16.28 1.08
CA ARG A 41 1.55 15.66 0.38
C ARG A 41 1.92 16.39 -0.91
N VAL A 42 0.92 16.96 -1.57
CA VAL A 42 1.05 17.58 -2.90
C VAL A 42 1.45 19.05 -2.77
N ALA A 43 1.15 19.64 -1.62
CA ALA A 43 1.55 20.99 -1.26
C ALA A 43 3.08 21.13 -1.20
N PRO A 44 3.64 22.25 -1.72
CA PRO A 44 5.03 22.59 -1.49
C PRO A 44 5.35 22.76 0.00
N GLU A 45 6.64 22.68 0.33
CA GLU A 45 7.10 22.96 1.70
C GLU A 45 6.71 24.38 2.13
N GLY A 46 6.22 24.52 3.37
CA GLY A 46 5.75 25.79 3.92
C GLY A 46 4.33 26.19 3.51
N VAL A 47 3.61 25.37 2.71
CA VAL A 47 2.19 25.59 2.39
C VAL A 47 1.31 24.76 3.32
N GLU A 48 0.46 25.43 4.09
CA GLU A 48 -0.50 24.79 4.99
C GLU A 48 -1.85 24.61 4.30
N ILE A 49 -2.53 23.50 4.58
CA ILE A 49 -3.77 23.11 3.92
C ILE A 49 -4.89 22.97 4.95
N GLY A 50 -5.95 23.75 4.76
CA GLY A 50 -7.18 23.61 5.53
C GLY A 50 -8.18 22.70 4.84
N VAL A 51 -8.92 21.91 5.62
CA VAL A 51 -10.05 21.10 5.13
C VAL A 51 -11.23 21.23 6.09
N GLY A 52 -12.41 21.52 5.55
CA GLY A 52 -13.63 21.75 6.33
C GLY A 52 -14.87 21.21 5.64
N GLU A 53 -15.96 21.09 6.38
CA GLU A 53 -17.24 20.66 5.80
C GLU A 53 -17.85 21.73 4.90
N LEU A 54 -18.48 21.29 3.81
CA LEU A 54 -19.28 22.13 2.93
C LEU A 54 -20.74 21.71 3.02
N PRO A 55 -21.65 22.51 3.61
CA PRO A 55 -23.08 22.23 3.60
C PRO A 55 -23.68 22.34 2.17
N PRO A 56 -24.62 21.46 1.74
CA PRO A 56 -25.30 20.41 2.52
C PRO A 56 -24.58 19.04 2.52
N GLY A 57 -23.33 18.96 2.07
CA GLY A 57 -22.50 17.76 2.10
C GLY A 57 -21.25 17.90 1.24
N GLY A 58 -20.14 17.30 1.69
CA GLY A 58 -18.85 17.38 1.03
C GLY A 58 -17.80 18.13 1.85
N LEU A 59 -16.63 18.33 1.26
CA LEU A 59 -15.51 19.02 1.89
C LEU A 59 -15.02 20.17 1.02
N GLN A 60 -14.61 21.25 1.66
CA GLN A 60 -13.84 22.31 1.03
C GLN A 60 -12.39 22.21 1.49
N VAL A 61 -11.46 22.39 0.55
CA VAL A 61 -10.02 22.49 0.78
C VAL A 61 -9.58 23.90 0.38
N TRP A 62 -8.77 24.52 1.23
CA TRP A 62 -8.18 25.84 1.00
C TRP A 62 -6.71 25.88 1.43
N ILE A 63 -5.99 26.89 0.97
CA ILE A 63 -4.62 27.18 1.40
C ILE A 63 -4.71 28.03 2.67
N ASP A 64 -4.10 27.56 3.76
CA ASP A 64 -4.15 28.17 5.09
C ASP A 64 -2.78 28.77 5.48
N THR A 65 -2.03 29.25 4.49
CA THR A 65 -0.72 29.86 4.71
C THR A 65 -0.86 31.36 5.01
N PRO A 66 -0.10 31.93 5.97
CA PRO A 66 -0.19 33.36 6.33
C PRO A 66 0.03 34.33 5.17
N VAL A 67 0.91 33.96 4.24
CA VAL A 67 1.12 34.68 2.97
C VAL A 67 0.68 33.73 1.86
N PRO A 68 -0.53 33.91 1.29
CA PRO A 68 -1.01 33.04 0.24
C PRO A 68 -0.15 33.19 -1.02
N PRO A 69 0.03 32.11 -1.80
CA PRO A 69 0.75 32.16 -3.06
C PRO A 69 0.02 33.05 -4.07
N ALA A 70 0.71 33.42 -5.16
CA ALA A 70 0.07 34.17 -6.23
C ALA A 70 -1.14 33.40 -6.80
N GLU A 71 -2.17 34.09 -7.28
CA GLU A 71 -3.42 33.47 -7.76
C GLU A 71 -3.18 32.33 -8.77
N GLN A 72 -2.24 32.51 -9.70
CA GLN A 72 -1.88 31.49 -10.68
C GLN A 72 -1.27 30.24 -10.02
N GLU A 73 -0.45 30.42 -8.98
CA GLU A 73 0.17 29.32 -8.23
C GLU A 73 -0.86 28.59 -7.37
N ALA A 74 -1.78 29.32 -6.74
CA ALA A 74 -2.91 28.76 -6.00
C ALA A 74 -3.81 27.89 -6.91
N TRP A 75 -4.17 28.41 -8.10
CA TRP A 75 -4.95 27.67 -9.09
C TRP A 75 -4.25 26.37 -9.53
N VAL A 76 -2.96 26.43 -9.87
CA VAL A 76 -2.17 25.23 -10.22
C VAL A 76 -2.18 24.22 -9.08
N LEU A 77 -2.04 24.69 -7.84
CA LEU A 77 -2.02 23.85 -6.66
C LEU A 77 -3.37 23.15 -6.42
N HIS A 78 -4.49 23.88 -6.47
CA HIS A 78 -5.84 23.32 -6.34
C HIS A 78 -6.12 22.26 -7.42
N HIS A 79 -5.74 22.51 -8.67
CA HIS A 79 -5.89 21.52 -9.74
C HIS A 79 -5.00 20.28 -9.54
N ARG A 80 -3.79 20.45 -8.99
CA ARG A 80 -2.92 19.32 -8.65
C ARG A 80 -3.50 18.48 -7.51
N MET A 81 -4.05 19.11 -6.47
CA MET A 81 -4.75 18.43 -5.39
C MET A 81 -5.99 17.70 -5.91
N ALA A 82 -6.82 18.36 -6.72
CA ALA A 82 -8.02 17.79 -7.31
C ALA A 82 -7.72 16.52 -8.11
N ARG A 83 -6.62 16.53 -8.88
CA ARG A 83 -6.14 15.34 -9.60
C ARG A 83 -5.86 14.18 -8.65
N GLU A 84 -5.16 14.44 -7.55
CA GLU A 84 -4.72 13.41 -6.61
C GLU A 84 -5.89 12.83 -5.80
N VAL A 85 -6.82 13.69 -5.37
CA VAL A 85 -8.09 13.29 -4.74
C VAL A 85 -8.98 12.52 -5.73
N SER A 86 -8.97 12.89 -7.02
CA SER A 86 -9.70 12.14 -8.04
C SER A 86 -9.10 10.76 -8.33
N LEU A 87 -7.78 10.58 -8.16
CA LEU A 87 -7.13 9.27 -8.34
C LEU A 87 -7.56 8.23 -7.30
N VAL A 88 -8.06 8.66 -6.13
CA VAL A 88 -8.61 7.77 -5.10
C VAL A 88 -10.10 7.45 -5.30
N GLY A 89 -10.77 8.10 -6.26
CA GLY A 89 -12.16 7.79 -6.64
C GLY A 89 -13.18 8.87 -6.28
N TRP A 90 -12.75 9.99 -5.72
CA TRP A 90 -13.65 11.09 -5.36
C TRP A 90 -13.88 12.06 -6.51
N HIS A 91 -15.08 12.63 -6.56
CA HIS A 91 -15.41 13.75 -7.41
C HIS A 91 -14.89 15.04 -6.79
N CYS A 92 -14.26 15.86 -7.62
CA CYS A 92 -13.70 17.14 -7.22
C CYS A 92 -14.10 18.22 -8.21
N ASP A 93 -14.31 19.43 -7.69
CA ASP A 93 -14.40 20.65 -8.48
C ASP A 93 -13.34 21.64 -7.97
N ALA A 94 -12.50 22.14 -8.87
CA ALA A 94 -11.36 22.99 -8.50
C ALA A 94 -11.52 24.35 -9.16
N ASP A 95 -11.34 25.39 -8.36
CA ASP A 95 -11.40 26.79 -8.77
C ASP A 95 -10.13 27.52 -8.30
N GLN A 96 -10.04 28.82 -8.58
CA GLN A 96 -8.90 29.66 -8.19
C GLN A 96 -8.64 29.63 -6.68
N ASP A 97 -9.70 29.76 -5.87
CA ASP A 97 -9.55 29.97 -4.42
C ASP A 97 -9.77 28.72 -3.57
N ARG A 98 -10.28 27.63 -4.16
CA ARG A 98 -10.68 26.44 -3.40
C ARG A 98 -10.78 25.19 -4.24
N LEU A 99 -10.72 24.06 -3.55
CA LEU A 99 -11.08 22.74 -4.07
C LEU A 99 -12.27 22.18 -3.29
N LEU A 100 -13.31 21.77 -4.00
CA LEU A 100 -14.49 21.10 -3.44
C LEU A 100 -14.41 19.59 -3.68
N VAL A 101 -14.69 18.79 -2.66
CA VAL A 101 -14.76 17.32 -2.73
C VAL A 101 -16.18 16.89 -2.45
N LEU A 102 -16.88 16.39 -3.49
CA LEU A 102 -18.34 16.18 -3.45
C LEU A 102 -18.75 14.73 -3.14
N GLY A 103 -17.78 13.83 -2.92
CA GLY A 103 -18.02 12.42 -2.59
C GLY A 103 -17.58 11.46 -3.69
N TRP A 104 -18.05 10.21 -3.67
CA TRP A 104 -17.63 9.18 -4.63
C TRP A 104 -18.11 9.47 -6.05
N SER A 105 -17.24 9.22 -7.05
CA SER A 105 -17.57 9.32 -8.46
C SER A 105 -17.41 7.98 -9.16
N ALA A 106 -18.43 7.53 -9.88
CA ALA A 106 -18.32 6.37 -10.75
C ALA A 106 -17.19 6.55 -11.78
N ALA A 107 -17.04 7.73 -12.38
CA ALA A 107 -16.00 7.99 -13.38
C ALA A 107 -14.59 7.87 -12.77
N CYS A 108 -14.37 8.47 -11.59
CA CYS A 108 -13.09 8.39 -10.89
C CYS A 108 -12.79 6.96 -10.39
N LEU A 109 -13.79 6.23 -9.91
CA LEU A 109 -13.64 4.83 -9.48
C LEU A 109 -13.28 3.91 -10.65
N HIS A 110 -13.95 4.04 -11.80
CA HIS A 110 -13.57 3.30 -13.01
C HIS A 110 -12.14 3.65 -13.45
N ASN A 111 -11.73 4.92 -13.31
CA ASN A 111 -10.35 5.31 -13.59
C ASN A 111 -9.36 4.61 -12.65
N ARG A 112 -9.66 4.56 -11.35
CA ARG A 112 -8.86 3.85 -10.37
C ARG A 112 -8.77 2.35 -10.67
N VAL A 113 -9.88 1.70 -11.05
CA VAL A 113 -9.88 0.30 -11.51
C VAL A 113 -8.90 0.09 -12.66
N ARG A 114 -8.94 0.95 -13.70
CA ARG A 114 -8.00 0.85 -14.83
C ARG A 114 -6.54 1.04 -14.41
N LEU A 115 -6.27 1.99 -13.52
CA LEU A 115 -4.93 2.24 -12.98
C LEU A 115 -4.41 1.05 -12.19
N LEU A 116 -5.22 0.46 -11.30
CA LEU A 116 -4.84 -0.71 -10.51
C LEU A 116 -4.60 -1.93 -11.39
N GLN A 117 -5.46 -2.18 -12.38
CA GLN A 117 -5.26 -3.27 -13.34
C GLN A 117 -3.97 -3.09 -14.17
N SER A 118 -3.68 -1.84 -14.57
CA SER A 118 -2.43 -1.51 -15.26
C SER A 118 -1.21 -1.71 -14.34
N GLY A 119 -1.33 -1.30 -13.07
CA GLY A 119 -0.34 -1.54 -12.03
C GLY A 119 -0.04 -3.03 -11.87
N LEU A 120 -1.07 -3.86 -11.70
CA LEU A 120 -0.94 -5.31 -11.59
C LEU A 120 -0.19 -5.92 -12.77
N ARG A 121 -0.51 -5.53 -14.01
CA ARG A 121 0.22 -6.02 -15.19
C ARG A 121 1.71 -5.73 -15.10
N ARG A 122 2.08 -4.54 -14.62
CA ARG A 122 3.48 -4.15 -14.43
C ARG A 122 4.18 -4.86 -13.28
N LEU A 123 3.43 -5.37 -12.30
CA LEU A 123 3.92 -6.13 -11.15
C LEU A 123 3.99 -7.65 -11.39
N THR A 124 3.74 -8.12 -12.61
CA THR A 124 3.76 -9.56 -12.90
C THR A 124 5.17 -10.17 -12.97
N GLY A 125 6.20 -9.35 -13.17
CA GLY A 125 7.57 -9.81 -13.40
C GLY A 125 8.57 -9.26 -12.38
N PHE A 126 9.48 -10.10 -11.90
CA PHE A 126 10.46 -9.74 -10.88
C PHE A 126 11.82 -9.26 -11.43
N GLU A 127 12.00 -9.21 -12.75
CA GLU A 127 13.32 -8.97 -13.35
C GLU A 127 13.97 -7.65 -12.89
N GLN A 128 13.22 -6.55 -12.92
CA GLN A 128 13.74 -5.25 -12.48
C GLN A 128 14.03 -5.21 -10.97
N THR A 129 13.19 -5.86 -10.17
CA THR A 129 13.40 -6.00 -8.72
C THR A 129 14.65 -6.82 -8.44
N ALA A 130 14.84 -7.93 -9.15
CA ALA A 130 16.00 -8.79 -8.97
C ALA A 130 17.32 -8.10 -9.33
N GLN A 131 17.36 -7.41 -10.48
CA GLN A 131 18.53 -6.66 -10.90
C GLN A 131 18.94 -5.61 -9.85
N ARG A 132 17.96 -4.88 -9.29
CA ARG A 132 18.22 -3.86 -8.28
C ARG A 132 18.59 -4.42 -6.92
N ALA A 133 17.88 -5.45 -6.48
CA ALA A 133 18.15 -6.09 -5.21
C ALA A 133 19.58 -6.66 -5.17
N VAL A 134 20.03 -7.27 -6.28
CA VAL A 134 21.40 -7.75 -6.42
C VAL A 134 22.42 -6.61 -6.43
N GLN A 135 22.09 -5.46 -6.99
CA GLN A 135 22.97 -4.28 -6.98
C GLN A 135 23.09 -3.62 -5.61
N LEU A 136 22.27 -4.00 -4.62
CA LEU A 136 22.26 -3.42 -3.27
C LEU A 136 22.16 -1.88 -3.28
N GLU A 137 21.48 -1.33 -4.30
CA GLU A 137 21.40 0.11 -4.56
C GLU A 137 22.77 0.82 -4.60
N GLY A 138 23.82 0.10 -5.01
CA GLY A 138 25.18 0.62 -5.13
C GLY A 138 25.97 0.65 -3.81
N GLN A 139 25.42 0.10 -2.72
CA GLN A 139 26.14 -0.03 -1.45
C GLN A 139 27.16 -1.17 -1.51
N ASP A 140 28.32 -0.99 -0.87
CA ASP A 140 29.31 -2.04 -0.68
C ASP A 140 28.98 -2.83 0.61
N PRO A 141 28.87 -4.17 0.55
CA PRO A 141 28.74 -5.01 1.73
C PRO A 141 29.85 -4.88 2.78
N ALA A 142 31.00 -4.29 2.44
CA ALA A 142 32.05 -3.97 3.40
C ALA A 142 31.72 -2.78 4.31
N ASP A 143 30.86 -1.86 3.87
CA ASP A 143 30.65 -0.57 4.52
C ASP A 143 29.59 -0.60 5.63
N ALA A 144 28.73 -1.62 5.64
CA ALA A 144 27.62 -1.71 6.59
C ALA A 144 27.19 -3.16 6.87
N PRO A 145 26.54 -3.42 8.02
CA PRO A 145 25.94 -4.72 8.31
C PRO A 145 24.92 -5.14 7.25
N ALA A 146 24.90 -6.44 6.92
CA ALA A 146 23.98 -7.00 5.91
C ALA A 146 22.50 -6.65 6.17
N ALA A 147 22.08 -6.60 7.44
CA ALA A 147 20.71 -6.23 7.79
C ALA A 147 20.34 -4.80 7.36
N GLU A 148 21.27 -3.85 7.51
CA GLU A 148 21.08 -2.45 7.12
C GLU A 148 21.04 -2.30 5.60
N ILE A 149 21.93 -2.98 4.89
CA ILE A 149 21.98 -2.97 3.42
C ILE A 149 20.71 -3.57 2.83
N VAL A 150 20.24 -4.69 3.38
CA VAL A 150 18.99 -5.34 2.96
C VAL A 150 17.81 -4.40 3.21
N ALA A 151 17.74 -3.75 4.39
CA ALA A 151 16.68 -2.79 4.70
C ALA A 151 16.69 -1.59 3.75
N ALA A 152 17.87 -1.01 3.47
CA ALA A 152 18.03 0.10 2.53
C ALA A 152 17.62 -0.27 1.10
N THR A 153 17.99 -1.47 0.67
CA THR A 153 17.60 -2.04 -0.64
C THR A 153 16.09 -2.22 -0.74
N CYS A 154 15.45 -2.79 0.29
CA CYS A 154 14.00 -2.95 0.35
C CYS A 154 13.29 -1.59 0.30
N ALA A 155 13.74 -0.61 1.10
CA ALA A 155 13.17 0.74 1.11
C ALA A 155 13.30 1.44 -0.25
N SER A 156 14.43 1.25 -0.96
CA SER A 156 14.56 1.81 -2.30
C SER A 156 13.61 1.15 -3.30
N ILE A 157 13.44 -0.17 -3.25
CA ILE A 157 12.49 -0.88 -4.10
C ILE A 157 11.06 -0.45 -3.79
N GLU A 158 10.69 -0.31 -2.51
CA GLU A 158 9.39 0.18 -2.08
C GLU A 158 9.06 1.55 -2.66
N ARG A 159 9.99 2.51 -2.55
CA ARG A 159 9.86 3.86 -3.16
C ARG A 159 9.63 3.81 -4.67
N ARG A 160 10.22 2.82 -5.35
CA ARG A 160 10.07 2.64 -6.80
C ARG A 160 8.78 1.98 -7.22
N LEU A 161 8.24 1.10 -6.38
CA LEU A 161 6.92 0.49 -6.61
C LEU A 161 5.83 1.56 -6.59
N ARG A 162 6.00 2.63 -5.79
CA ARG A 162 5.09 3.79 -5.59
C ARG A 162 3.69 3.44 -5.07
N TRP A 163 3.20 2.22 -5.30
CA TRP A 163 1.90 1.75 -4.85
C TRP A 163 1.75 1.68 -3.32
N PRO A 164 2.73 1.22 -2.52
CA PRO A 164 2.56 1.12 -1.07
C PRO A 164 2.10 2.45 -0.43
N GLU A 165 2.81 3.53 -0.72
CA GLU A 165 2.44 4.89 -0.26
C GLU A 165 1.05 5.31 -0.75
N ARG A 166 0.72 5.01 -2.01
CA ARG A 166 -0.58 5.35 -2.63
C ARG A 166 -1.75 4.56 -2.05
N LEU A 167 -1.52 3.34 -1.60
CA LEU A 167 -2.55 2.51 -0.98
C LEU A 167 -2.73 2.90 0.50
N ALA A 168 -1.66 3.32 1.16
CA ALA A 168 -1.69 3.78 2.55
C ALA A 168 -2.55 5.04 2.76
N GLU A 169 -2.76 5.86 1.74
CA GLU A 169 -3.62 7.07 1.80
C GLU A 169 -5.05 6.77 2.29
N LEU A 170 -5.60 5.62 1.89
CA LEU A 170 -6.97 5.20 2.22
C LEU A 170 -7.00 4.17 3.36
N HIS A 171 -5.86 3.85 3.97
CA HIS A 171 -5.79 2.84 5.00
C HIS A 171 -6.61 3.26 6.24
N GLY A 172 -7.45 2.34 6.72
CA GLY A 172 -8.33 2.58 7.86
C GLY A 172 -9.54 3.49 7.58
N TYR A 173 -9.73 3.96 6.35
CA TYR A 173 -10.92 4.70 5.96
C TYR A 173 -12.01 3.75 5.44
N GLU A 174 -13.18 3.78 6.09
CA GLU A 174 -14.34 3.03 5.64
C GLU A 174 -14.91 3.66 4.36
N ARG A 175 -15.07 2.84 3.32
CA ARG A 175 -15.48 3.28 1.99
C ARG A 175 -16.85 2.73 1.67
N SER A 176 -17.87 3.51 1.97
CA SER A 176 -19.27 3.15 1.77
C SER A 176 -19.97 4.18 0.87
N SER A 177 -21.13 3.80 0.33
CA SER A 177 -22.04 4.70 -0.40
C SER A 177 -23.46 4.17 -0.24
N GLY A 178 -24.46 5.05 -0.20
CA GLY A 178 -25.87 4.64 -0.27
C GLY A 178 -26.32 4.18 -1.66
N LEU A 179 -25.50 4.39 -2.70
CA LEU A 179 -25.81 4.03 -4.08
C LEU A 179 -25.24 2.65 -4.43
N ALA A 180 -26.10 1.69 -4.74
CA ALA A 180 -25.72 0.29 -5.01
C ALA A 180 -24.63 0.16 -6.08
N HIS A 181 -24.70 0.94 -7.16
CA HIS A 181 -23.67 0.92 -8.20
C HIS A 181 -22.29 1.35 -7.68
N LEU A 182 -22.24 2.38 -6.82
CA LEU A 182 -20.98 2.85 -6.23
C LEU A 182 -20.44 1.84 -5.21
N GLN A 183 -21.32 1.17 -4.44
CA GLN A 183 -20.91 0.10 -3.54
C GLN A 183 -20.16 -1.03 -4.27
N LEU A 184 -20.69 -1.48 -5.42
CA LEU A 184 -20.05 -2.51 -6.25
C LEU A 184 -18.68 -2.05 -6.79
N LEU A 185 -18.58 -0.79 -7.25
CA LEU A 185 -17.32 -0.23 -7.72
C LEU A 185 -16.28 -0.08 -6.59
N LEU A 186 -16.71 0.35 -5.41
CA LEU A 186 -15.84 0.46 -4.23
C LEU A 186 -15.32 -0.93 -3.82
N ALA A 187 -16.18 -1.94 -3.77
CA ALA A 187 -15.77 -3.32 -3.51
C ALA A 187 -14.76 -3.83 -4.55
N GLN A 188 -14.98 -3.54 -5.84
CA GLN A 188 -14.03 -3.89 -6.89
C GLN A 188 -12.68 -3.19 -6.71
N VAL A 189 -12.67 -1.90 -6.39
CA VAL A 189 -11.46 -1.14 -6.11
C VAL A 189 -10.71 -1.73 -4.91
N ILE A 190 -11.38 -1.98 -3.79
CA ILE A 190 -10.81 -2.60 -2.58
C ILE A 190 -10.14 -3.94 -2.94
N GLY A 191 -10.84 -4.80 -3.68
CA GLY A 191 -10.29 -6.10 -4.10
C GLY A 191 -9.08 -5.99 -5.02
N LEU A 192 -9.02 -4.97 -5.87
CA LEU A 192 -7.85 -4.71 -6.73
C LEU A 192 -6.69 -4.10 -5.96
N GLU A 193 -6.94 -3.22 -5.00
CA GLU A 193 -5.93 -2.66 -4.11
C GLU A 193 -5.26 -3.74 -3.27
N ALA A 194 -6.03 -4.67 -2.70
CA ALA A 194 -5.50 -5.81 -1.97
C ALA A 194 -4.57 -6.67 -2.84
N LYS A 195 -4.95 -6.90 -4.11
CA LYS A 195 -4.09 -7.61 -5.07
C LYS A 195 -2.81 -6.85 -5.39
N VAL A 196 -2.88 -5.53 -5.54
CA VAL A 196 -1.69 -4.69 -5.78
C VAL A 196 -0.78 -4.69 -4.55
N ALA A 197 -1.33 -4.55 -3.34
CA ALA A 197 -0.59 -4.64 -2.09
C ALA A 197 0.14 -5.98 -1.98
N ALA A 198 -0.56 -7.09 -2.20
CA ALA A 198 0.03 -8.43 -2.19
C ALA A 198 1.15 -8.58 -3.24
N ALA A 199 0.95 -8.07 -4.47
CA ALA A 199 2.00 -8.09 -5.47
C ALA A 199 3.23 -7.26 -5.05
N CYS A 200 3.03 -6.08 -4.46
CA CYS A 200 4.12 -5.27 -3.92
C CYS A 200 4.88 -5.99 -2.79
N GLU A 201 4.17 -6.64 -1.87
CA GLU A 201 4.75 -7.48 -0.82
C GLU A 201 5.65 -8.58 -1.41
N GLU A 202 5.19 -9.29 -2.44
CA GLU A 202 5.99 -10.31 -3.13
C GLU A 202 7.29 -9.74 -3.70
N HIS A 203 7.24 -8.53 -4.27
CA HIS A 203 8.44 -7.85 -4.74
C HIS A 203 9.40 -7.49 -3.61
N LEU A 204 8.90 -7.06 -2.44
CA LEU A 204 9.74 -6.74 -1.28
C LEU A 204 10.33 -7.99 -0.64
N VAL A 205 9.60 -9.10 -0.58
CA VAL A 205 10.12 -10.39 -0.14
C VAL A 205 11.23 -10.87 -1.07
N MET A 206 11.01 -10.81 -2.39
CA MET A 206 12.03 -11.14 -3.38
C MET A 206 13.28 -10.28 -3.22
N ALA A 207 13.10 -8.96 -3.05
CA ALA A 207 14.19 -8.03 -2.81
C ALA A 207 15.03 -8.40 -1.58
N ARG A 208 14.35 -8.69 -0.46
CA ARG A 208 14.99 -9.06 0.81
C ARG A 208 15.82 -10.33 0.68
N VAL A 209 15.26 -11.35 0.04
CA VAL A 209 15.93 -12.65 -0.18
C VAL A 209 17.17 -12.46 -1.06
N LEU A 210 17.05 -11.72 -2.16
CA LEU A 210 18.17 -11.52 -3.10
C LEU A 210 19.29 -10.67 -2.52
N ALA A 211 18.94 -9.57 -1.86
CA ALA A 211 19.93 -8.72 -1.19
C ALA A 211 20.67 -9.51 -0.09
N GLY A 212 19.92 -10.28 0.72
CA GLY A 212 20.49 -11.14 1.75
C GLY A 212 21.43 -12.22 1.17
N ALA A 213 21.04 -12.85 0.06
CA ALA A 213 21.89 -13.82 -0.63
C ALA A 213 23.18 -13.18 -1.16
N VAL A 214 23.13 -11.97 -1.73
CA VAL A 214 24.36 -11.29 -2.18
C VAL A 214 25.29 -11.01 -1.00
N CYS A 215 24.77 -10.49 0.13
CA CYS A 215 25.57 -10.27 1.33
C CYS A 215 26.19 -11.59 1.86
N GLU A 216 25.43 -12.67 1.87
CA GLU A 216 25.89 -13.99 2.30
C GLU A 216 27.01 -14.53 1.40
N HIS A 217 26.83 -14.46 0.08
CA HIS A 217 27.86 -14.87 -0.90
C HIS A 217 29.11 -13.98 -0.81
N TYR A 218 28.95 -12.68 -0.61
CA TYR A 218 30.06 -11.76 -0.38
C TYR A 218 30.83 -12.15 0.88
N SER A 219 30.15 -12.39 2.00
CA SER A 219 30.81 -12.74 3.27
C SER A 219 31.69 -14.01 3.19
N ARG A 220 31.36 -14.93 2.28
CA ARG A 220 32.13 -16.16 2.04
C ARG A 220 33.33 -15.99 1.13
N HIS A 221 33.27 -15.05 0.19
CA HIS A 221 34.19 -15.03 -0.96
C HIS A 221 34.90 -13.70 -1.19
N GLY A 222 34.45 -12.61 -0.56
CA GLY A 222 35.01 -11.26 -0.68
C GLY A 222 34.84 -10.60 -2.05
N ASP A 223 34.12 -11.23 -2.99
CA ASP A 223 33.94 -10.71 -4.36
C ASP A 223 32.46 -10.39 -4.62
N LEU A 224 32.13 -9.10 -4.58
CA LEU A 224 30.78 -8.59 -4.82
C LEU A 224 30.31 -8.88 -6.25
N ARG A 225 31.15 -8.70 -7.26
CA ARG A 225 30.75 -8.90 -8.67
C ARG A 225 30.41 -10.36 -8.93
N ARG A 226 31.16 -11.28 -8.32
CA ARG A 226 30.86 -12.71 -8.37
C ARG A 226 29.57 -13.03 -7.62
N ALA A 227 29.42 -12.56 -6.38
CA ALA A 227 28.20 -12.76 -5.59
C ALA A 227 26.96 -12.30 -6.35
N GLN A 228 27.01 -11.12 -6.96
CA GLN A 228 25.92 -10.56 -7.76
C GLN A 228 25.56 -11.44 -8.97
N ARG A 229 26.57 -11.90 -9.71
CA ARG A 229 26.37 -12.73 -10.91
C ARG A 229 25.77 -14.09 -10.55
N ASP A 230 26.30 -14.72 -9.50
CA ASP A 230 25.90 -16.06 -9.08
C ASP A 230 24.43 -16.03 -8.58
N VAL A 231 24.09 -15.06 -7.72
CA VAL A 231 22.71 -14.86 -7.23
C VAL A 231 21.74 -14.52 -8.37
N LEU A 232 22.14 -13.66 -9.31
CA LEU A 232 21.26 -13.32 -10.44
C LEU A 232 21.03 -14.50 -11.39
N ALA A 233 22.04 -15.35 -11.61
CA ALA A 233 21.92 -16.57 -12.41
C ALA A 233 20.99 -17.61 -11.75
N GLU A 234 21.03 -17.72 -10.43
CA GLU A 234 20.08 -18.54 -9.65
C GLU A 234 18.66 -17.97 -9.70
N THR A 235 18.52 -16.65 -9.64
CA THR A 235 17.22 -15.96 -9.70
C THR A 235 16.43 -16.29 -10.95
N ARG A 236 17.09 -16.42 -12.11
CA ARG A 236 16.40 -16.81 -13.37
C ARG A 236 15.71 -18.17 -13.24
N ARG A 237 16.36 -19.12 -12.55
CA ARG A 237 15.75 -20.44 -12.27
C ARG A 237 14.54 -20.31 -11.35
N TRP A 238 14.60 -19.42 -10.37
CA TRP A 238 13.52 -19.18 -9.40
C TRP A 238 12.30 -18.45 -9.98
N VAL A 239 12.53 -17.42 -10.79
CA VAL A 239 11.44 -16.67 -11.45
C VAL A 239 10.69 -17.57 -12.44
N HIS A 240 11.40 -18.44 -13.17
CA HIS A 240 10.77 -19.44 -14.03
C HIS A 240 9.97 -20.47 -13.23
N ALA A 241 10.47 -20.95 -12.08
CA ALA A 241 9.74 -21.87 -11.21
C ALA A 241 8.48 -21.24 -10.60
N SER A 242 8.55 -19.98 -10.14
CA SER A 242 7.41 -19.26 -9.55
C SER A 242 6.31 -18.97 -10.58
N SER A 243 6.68 -18.62 -11.82
CA SER A 243 5.73 -18.47 -12.92
C SER A 243 4.99 -19.78 -13.23
N MET A 244 5.68 -20.92 -13.19
CA MET A 244 5.05 -22.24 -13.33
C MET A 244 4.10 -22.55 -12.18
N ILE A 245 4.47 -22.25 -10.93
CA ILE A 245 3.61 -22.49 -9.75
C ILE A 245 2.35 -21.61 -9.80
N ARG A 246 2.48 -20.32 -10.14
CA ARG A 246 1.34 -19.40 -10.27
C ARG A 246 0.43 -19.77 -11.46
N GLY A 247 1.01 -20.24 -12.57
CA GLY A 247 0.26 -20.74 -13.73
C GLY A 247 -0.46 -22.06 -13.48
N SER A 248 0.13 -22.94 -12.66
CA SER A 248 -0.48 -24.23 -12.28
C SER A 248 -1.57 -24.09 -11.23
N ALA A 249 -1.49 -23.11 -10.32
CA ALA A 249 -2.56 -22.83 -9.34
C ALA A 249 -3.82 -22.22 -9.97
N ALA A 250 -3.71 -21.64 -11.17
CA ALA A 250 -4.84 -21.11 -11.94
C ALA A 250 -5.59 -22.19 -12.76
N ARG A 251 -5.12 -23.43 -12.78
CA ARG A 251 -5.81 -24.58 -13.37
C ARG A 251 -6.12 -25.60 -12.27
N PRO A 252 -7.36 -26.13 -12.18
CA PRO A 252 -7.62 -27.27 -11.31
C PRO A 252 -6.74 -28.43 -11.81
N SER A 253 -5.69 -28.77 -11.06
CA SER A 253 -4.75 -29.81 -11.43
C SER A 253 -5.30 -31.17 -11.03
N THR A 254 -5.45 -32.03 -12.02
CA THR A 254 -5.74 -33.46 -11.92
C THR A 254 -4.71 -34.14 -11.00
N PRO A 255 -5.13 -35.03 -10.08
CA PRO A 255 -4.23 -35.65 -9.13
C PRO A 255 -3.34 -36.68 -9.85
N GLY A 256 -2.02 -36.44 -9.93
CA GLY A 256 -1.09 -37.45 -10.45
C GLY A 256 0.32 -36.98 -10.85
N ALA A 257 0.60 -35.68 -10.95
CA ALA A 257 1.94 -35.24 -11.35
C ALA A 257 2.90 -35.16 -10.15
N GLY A 258 3.97 -35.96 -10.20
CA GLY A 258 5.01 -36.07 -9.18
C GLY A 258 5.60 -34.73 -8.75
N ARG A 259 5.80 -34.61 -7.44
CA ARG A 259 6.30 -33.40 -6.76
C ARG A 259 7.77 -33.15 -7.17
N PRO A 260 8.12 -32.02 -7.80
CA PRO A 260 9.53 -31.73 -8.06
C PRO A 260 10.29 -31.51 -6.74
N HIS A 261 11.49 -32.10 -6.64
CA HIS A 261 12.38 -31.94 -5.49
C HIS A 261 12.85 -30.48 -5.38
N MET A 262 12.17 -29.68 -4.55
CA MET A 262 12.61 -28.33 -4.20
C MET A 262 13.77 -28.38 -3.19
N GLY A 263 14.83 -27.63 -3.47
CA GLY A 263 15.92 -27.33 -2.54
C GLY A 263 15.44 -26.55 -1.31
N LEU A 264 16.31 -26.42 -0.31
CA LEU A 264 15.96 -25.87 1.00
C LEU A 264 15.60 -24.38 0.94
N ALA A 265 16.20 -23.62 0.01
CA ALA A 265 15.87 -22.23 -0.25
C ALA A 265 14.50 -22.07 -0.95
N GLU A 266 14.18 -22.90 -1.95
CA GLU A 266 12.87 -22.89 -2.62
C GLU A 266 11.75 -23.29 -1.65
N ARG A 267 12.02 -24.22 -0.73
CA ARG A 267 11.09 -24.56 0.36
C ARG A 267 10.88 -23.41 1.33
N ARG A 268 11.93 -22.63 1.65
CA ARG A 268 11.82 -21.45 2.54
C ARG A 268 11.01 -20.33 1.89
N ILE A 269 11.16 -20.09 0.60
CA ILE A 269 10.38 -19.06 -0.12
C ILE A 269 8.93 -19.53 -0.32
N ALA A 270 8.69 -20.77 -0.73
CA ALA A 270 7.33 -21.31 -0.81
C ALA A 270 6.64 -21.25 0.56
N ALA A 271 7.33 -21.63 1.64
CA ALA A 271 6.80 -21.50 2.99
C ALA A 271 6.59 -20.03 3.41
N SER A 272 7.49 -19.12 3.04
CA SER A 272 7.36 -17.69 3.36
C SER A 272 6.21 -17.03 2.61
N VAL A 273 6.08 -17.29 1.29
CA VAL A 273 5.01 -16.77 0.43
C VAL A 273 3.65 -17.37 0.82
N ILE A 274 3.59 -18.66 1.17
CA ILE A 274 2.35 -19.30 1.64
C ILE A 274 1.95 -18.80 3.03
N ASN A 275 2.90 -18.63 3.96
CA ASN A 275 2.57 -18.19 5.32
C ASN A 275 2.23 -16.69 5.42
N HIS A 276 2.81 -15.83 4.57
CA HIS A 276 2.48 -14.40 4.57
C HIS A 276 1.23 -14.07 3.75
N GLY A 277 0.80 -14.96 2.83
CA GLY A 277 -0.45 -14.80 2.09
C GLY A 277 -1.72 -15.22 2.85
N VAL A 278 -1.59 -15.88 4.01
CA VAL A 278 -2.73 -16.47 4.76
C VAL A 278 -3.03 -15.73 6.07
N ILE A 279 -2.15 -14.85 6.56
CA ILE A 279 -2.31 -14.19 7.87
C ILE A 279 -2.34 -12.67 7.71
N GLU A 280 -3.39 -12.13 7.06
CA GLU A 280 -3.86 -10.74 7.30
C GLU A 280 -5.22 -10.37 6.66
N ASN A 281 -5.96 -11.32 6.08
CA ASN A 281 -7.31 -11.06 5.56
C ASN A 281 -8.38 -11.98 6.15
N VAL A 282 -8.27 -12.29 7.44
CA VAL A 282 -9.43 -12.74 8.22
C VAL A 282 -9.96 -11.50 8.94
N ILE A 283 -11.13 -11.06 8.47
CA ILE A 283 -12.02 -10.11 9.12
C ILE A 283 -12.12 -10.50 10.59
N ASP A 284 -11.57 -9.70 11.51
CA ASP A 284 -11.82 -9.87 12.94
C ASP A 284 -12.67 -8.71 13.44
N HIS A 285 -13.99 -8.95 13.42
CA HIS A 285 -14.91 -8.26 14.29
C HIS A 285 -14.53 -8.59 15.74
N GLY A 286 -14.35 -7.56 16.55
CA GLY A 286 -13.71 -7.60 17.86
C GLY A 286 -14.06 -8.77 18.79
N VAL A 287 -13.02 -9.30 19.45
CA VAL A 287 -12.87 -9.54 20.91
C VAL A 287 -11.42 -10.02 21.15
N PRO A 288 -10.70 -9.53 22.18
CA PRO A 288 -9.31 -9.93 22.42
C PRO A 288 -9.24 -11.34 23.04
N ARG A 289 -8.53 -12.27 22.40
CA ARG A 289 -8.22 -13.58 22.99
C ARG A 289 -6.76 -13.66 23.41
N ALA A 290 -6.58 -13.78 24.72
CA ALA A 290 -5.31 -13.89 25.41
C ALA A 290 -4.45 -15.07 24.92
N THR A 291 -3.16 -14.80 24.79
CA THR A 291 -2.07 -15.78 24.67
C THR A 291 -1.97 -16.64 25.94
N PRO A 292 -1.86 -17.97 25.85
CA PRO A 292 -1.43 -18.77 26.99
C PRO A 292 0.09 -18.68 27.12
N ALA A 293 0.54 -18.13 28.25
CA ALA A 293 1.91 -18.17 28.71
C ALA A 293 2.37 -19.62 28.93
N ALA A 294 3.57 -19.94 28.46
CA ALA A 294 4.26 -21.18 28.74
C ALA A 294 4.45 -21.34 30.26
N VAL A 295 3.82 -22.36 30.84
CA VAL A 295 3.95 -22.72 32.25
C VAL A 295 5.30 -23.40 32.46
N ALA A 296 6.07 -22.82 33.38
CA ALA A 296 7.31 -23.35 33.91
C ALA A 296 7.10 -24.74 34.54
N ALA A 297 7.94 -25.69 34.14
CA ALA A 297 8.04 -26.99 34.79
C ALA A 297 8.90 -26.84 36.07
N ALA A 298 8.25 -26.97 37.24
CA ALA A 298 8.90 -27.28 38.50
C ALA A 298 8.45 -28.69 38.94
N PRO A 299 9.37 -29.61 39.28
CA PRO A 299 8.98 -30.91 39.84
C PRO A 299 8.84 -30.78 41.35
N LEU A 300 7.64 -31.06 41.87
CA LEU A 300 7.36 -31.18 43.30
C LEU A 300 7.59 -32.64 43.73
N ALA A 301 8.47 -32.80 44.71
CA ALA A 301 8.73 -34.03 45.41
C ALA A 301 7.56 -34.41 46.34
N GLY A 302 7.32 -35.72 46.51
CA GLY A 302 6.96 -36.26 47.82
C GLY A 302 5.80 -37.26 47.90
N TYR A 303 6.18 -38.48 48.29
CA TYR A 303 5.44 -39.47 49.08
C TYR A 303 4.36 -40.35 48.42
N ALA A 304 4.69 -41.64 48.28
CA ALA A 304 4.22 -42.68 49.20
C ALA A 304 5.07 -43.95 49.05
N GLY A 305 5.67 -44.40 50.15
CA GLY A 305 6.32 -45.71 50.23
C GLY A 305 5.31 -46.82 50.47
N HIS A 306 5.60 -48.00 49.97
CA HIS A 306 5.17 -49.25 50.56
C HIS A 306 6.26 -50.31 50.33
N GLU A 307 6.85 -50.77 51.42
CA GLU A 307 7.61 -52.02 51.50
C GLU A 307 6.70 -53.20 51.15
N GLU A 308 7.22 -54.20 50.41
CA GLU A 308 7.40 -55.58 50.88
C GLU A 308 7.91 -56.51 49.76
N GLY A 309 9.00 -57.22 50.06
CA GLY A 309 9.17 -58.64 49.71
C GLY A 309 9.85 -59.02 48.39
N ALA A 310 11.11 -59.45 48.46
CA ALA A 310 11.53 -60.86 48.27
C ALA A 310 12.95 -60.98 47.67
N GLY A 311 13.80 -61.79 48.34
CA GLY A 311 14.98 -62.42 47.74
C GLY A 311 16.32 -61.90 48.25
#